data_AF-A0A822YQE1-F1
#
_entry.id   AF-A0A822YQE1-F1
#
_cell.length_a   1.000
_cell.length_b   1.000
_cell.length_c   1.000
_cell.angle_alpha   90.00
_cell.angle_beta   90.00
_cell.angle_gamma   90.00
#
_symmetry.space_group_name_H-M   'P 1'
#
loop_
_entity.id
_entity.type
_entity.pdbx_description
1 polymer ?
#
loop_
_entity_poly.entity_id
_entity_poly.type
_entity_poly.pdbx_seq_one_letter_code
_entity_poly.pdbx_strand_id
1 'polypeptide(L)' 'MRRRVSEHPELHRLIEVVMDLGRKPLARFPSGDFVLSDHPITVFFLSTANKEPRSDLAKRSLV' A
#
# COMPACT_ATOMS: atom_id res chain seq x y z
N MET A 1 3.31 0.10 -3.12
CA MET A 1 3.27 0.33 -1.66
C MET A 1 2.74 -0.88 -0.91
N ARG A 2 1.51 -1.37 -1.17
CA ARG A 2 0.92 -2.56 -0.50
C ARG A 2 1.88 -3.76 -0.40
N ARG A 3 2.49 -4.17 -1.51
CA ARG A 3 3.46 -5.28 -1.56
C ARG A 3 4.64 -5.11 -0.59
N ARG A 4 5.23 -3.91 -0.51
CA ARG A 4 6.37 -3.63 0.38
C ARG A 4 6.01 -3.73 1.86
N VAL A 5 4.80 -3.31 2.24
CA VAL A 5 4.30 -3.51 3.60
C VAL A 5 4.12 -5.00 3.88
N SER A 6 3.47 -5.72 2.95
CA SER A 6 3.19 -7.17 3.09
C SER A 6 4.44 -8.04 3.17
N GLU A 7 5.57 -7.59 2.62
CA GLU A 7 6.85 -8.30 2.69
C GLU A 7 7.67 -7.96 3.95
N HIS A 8 7.23 -7.01 4.78
CA HIS A 8 7.96 -6.63 5.99
C HIS A 8 7.90 -7.75 7.05
N PRO A 9 9.02 -8.17 7.66
CA PRO A 9 9.05 -9.28 8.63
C PRO A 9 8.12 -9.06 9.83
N GLU A 10 7.90 -7.80 10.20
CA GLU A 10 7.07 -7.40 11.32
C GLU A 10 5.66 -6.97 10.89
N LEU A 11 5.18 -7.39 9.70
CA LEU A 11 3.84 -7.05 9.22
C LEU A 11 2.74 -7.27 10.27
N HIS A 12 2.83 -8.37 11.02
CA HIS A 12 1.88 -8.73 12.08
C HIS A 12 1.89 -7.76 13.28
N ARG A 13 2.88 -6.87 13.36
CA ARG A 13 3.02 -5.81 14.37
C ARG A 13 2.95 -4.41 13.75
N LEU A 14 2.41 -4.29 12.54
CA LEU A 14 2.21 -3.00 11.90
C LEU A 14 1.36 -2.11 12.82
N ILE A 15 1.89 -0.92 13.14
CA ILE A 15 1.22 0.07 13.98
C ILE A 15 0.31 0.92 13.10
N GLU A 16 0.88 1.54 12.07
CA GLU A 16 0.15 2.41 11.13
C GLU A 16 0.87 2.52 9.79
N VAL A 17 0.14 2.98 8.78
CA VAL A 17 0.69 3.44 7.50
C VAL A 17 0.37 4.92 7.36
N VAL A 18 1.40 5.75 7.28
CA VAL A 18 1.29 7.20 7.14
C VAL A 18 1.39 7.58 5.67
N MET A 19 0.41 8.33 5.18
CA MET A 19 0.30 8.78 3.78
C MET A 19 -0.05 10.27 3.67
N ASP A 20 0.61 11.10 4.47
CA ASP A 20 0.38 12.55 4.46
C ASP A 20 0.76 13.16 3.11
N LEU A 21 -0.10 14.04 2.59
CA LEU A 21 0.16 14.77 1.35
C LEU A 21 1.47 15.55 1.44
N GLY A 22 2.29 15.47 0.40
CA GLY A 22 3.59 16.12 0.33
C GLY A 22 4.70 15.41 1.12
N ARG A 23 4.43 14.28 1.79
CA ARG A 23 5.44 13.50 2.51
C ARG A 23 5.66 12.12 1.89
N LYS A 24 6.84 11.56 2.11
CA LYS A 24 7.13 10.16 1.75
C LYS A 24 6.24 9.24 2.58
N PRO A 25 5.54 8.28 1.97
CA PRO A 25 4.74 7.32 2.72
C PRO A 25 5.66 6.37 3.50
N LEU A 26 5.26 6.07 4.73
CA LEU A 26 5.98 5.15 5.61
C LEU A 26 5.02 4.23 6.34
N ALA A 27 5.52 3.05 6.70
CA ALA A 27 4.88 2.16 7.65
C ALA A 27 5.65 2.23 8.98
N ARG A 28 4.92 2.23 10.09
CA ARG A 28 5.51 2.25 11.43
C ARG A 28 5.41 0.88 12.08
N PHE A 29 6.53 0.38 12.56
CA PHE A 29 6.67 -0.88 13.29
C PHE A 29 7.31 -0.62 14.66
N PRO A 30 7.28 -1.59 15.60
CA PRO A 30 7.96 -1.46 16.88
C PRO A 30 9.47 -1.23 16.75
N SER A 31 10.09 -1.74 15.69
CA SER A 31 11.50 -1.54 15.37
C SER A 31 11.82 -0.16 14.77
N GLY A 32 10.80 0.57 14.30
CA GLY A 32 10.95 1.89 13.71
C GLY A 32 10.15 2.09 12.41
N ASP A 33 10.48 3.18 11.72
CA ASP A 33 9.79 3.60 10.51
C ASP A 33 10.43 2.97 9.26
N PHE A 34 9.59 2.50 8.34
CA PHE A 34 9.97 1.91 7.07
C PHE A 34 9.38 2.70 5.90
N VAL A 35 10.23 3.36 5.13
CA VAL A 35 9.82 4.17 3.97
C VAL A 35 9.34 3.27 2.84
N LEU A 36 8.09 3.47 2.40
CA LEU A 36 7.43 2.65 1.37
C LEU A 36 7.70 3.14 -0.05
N SER A 37 8.08 4.40 -0.20
CA SER A 37 8.44 5.05 -1.46
C SER A 37 9.23 6.32 -1.17
N ASP A 38 10.22 6.61 -2.01
CA ASP A 38 10.94 7.88 -1.95
C ASP A 38 10.17 9.06 -2.57
N HIS A 39 9.07 8.78 -3.25
CA HIS A 39 8.20 9.81 -3.82
C HIS A 39 7.15 10.27 -2.80
N PRO A 40 6.97 11.59 -2.62
CA PRO A 40 5.90 12.13 -1.79
C PRO A 40 4.50 11.73 -2.28
N ILE A 41 3.55 11.57 -1.35
CA ILE A 41 2.15 11.38 -1.69
C ILE A 41 1.58 12.65 -2.32
N THR A 42 0.94 12.50 -3.46
CA THR A 42 0.18 13.56 -4.14
C THR A 42 -1.32 13.24 -4.11
N VAL A 43 -2.16 14.24 -4.32
CA VAL A 43 -3.62 14.08 -4.36
C VAL A 43 -4.06 13.02 -5.39
N PHE A 44 -3.29 12.85 -6.47
CA PHE A 44 -3.56 11.83 -7.48
C PHE A 44 -3.49 10.39 -6.93
N PHE A 45 -2.64 10.11 -5.93
CA PHE A 45 -2.56 8.80 -5.29
C PHE A 45 -3.85 8.41 -4.55
N LEU A 46 -4.56 9.38 -3.98
CA LEU A 46 -5.84 9.11 -3.30
C LEU A 46 -6.95 8.75 -4.29
N SER A 47 -6.88 9.27 -5.52
CA SER A 47 -7.87 8.98 -6.58
C SER A 47 -7.79 7.55 -7.13
N THR A 48 -6.64 6.89 -6.97
CA THR A 48 -6.40 5.52 -7.46
C THR A 48 -6.56 4.47 -6.37
N ALA A 49 -6.55 4.85 -5.09
CA ALA A 49 -6.73 3.94 -3.96
C ALA A 49 -8.09 3.22 -3.94
N ASN A 50 -9.12 3.79 -4.56
CA ASN A 50 -10.48 3.23 -4.67
C ASN A 50 -10.71 2.34 -5.90
N LYS A 51 -9.69 2.10 -6.73
CA LYS A 51 -9.82 1.17 -7.85
C LYS A 51 -9.35 -0.20 -7.39
N GLU A 52 -10.27 -1.01 -6.87
CA GLU A 52 -10.02 -2.44 -6.68
C GLU A 52 -9.53 -3.08 -7.99
N PRO A 53 -8.58 -4.02 -7.94
CA PRO A 53 -8.38 -4.92 -9.06
C PRO A 53 -9.65 -5.77 -9.19
N ARG A 54 -10.45 -5.52 -10.24
CA ARG A 54 -11.55 -6.42 -10.64
C ARG A 54 -10.97 -7.79 -10.97
N SER A 55 -10.87 -8.66 -9.98
CA SER A 55 -10.53 -10.07 -10.14
C SER A 55 -11.77 -10.88 -10.48
N ASP A 56 -12.48 -10.51 -11.55
CA ASP A 56 -13.66 -11.28 -12.04
C ASP A 56 -13.58 -11.62 -13.53
N LEU A 57 -12.42 -11.46 -14.17
CA LEU A 57 -12.20 -11.98 -15.53
C LEU A 57 -11.37 -13.27 -15.54
N ALA A 58 -11.52 -14.10 -14.52
CA ALA A 58 -11.04 -15.48 -14.52
C ALA A 58 -12.17 -16.38 -14.01
N LYS A 59 -12.95 -16.91 -14.97
CA LYS A 59 -13.96 -18.00 -14.90
C LYS A 59 -15.30 -17.56 -15.49
N ARG A 60 -15.45 -17.64 -16.82
CA ARG A 60 -16.66 -18.11 -17.55
C ARG A 60 -16.62 -17.70 -19.03
N SER A 61 -15.96 -18.55 -19.81
CA SER A 61 -16.20 -18.87 -21.22
C SER A 61 -15.03 -19.80 -21.58
N LEU A 62 -15.19 -21.04 -21.99
CA LEU A 62 -16.32 -21.73 -22.58
C LEU A 62 -16.16 -23.22 -22.25
N VAL A 63 -17.29 -23.92 -22.21
CA VAL A 63 -17.37 -25.36 -22.42
C VAL A 63 -16.68 -25.74 -23.74
#